data_AF-A0A6L8BHC1-F1
#
_entry.id   AF-A0A6L8BHC1-F1
#
_cell.length_a   1.000
_cell.length_b   1.000
_cell.length_c   1.000
_cell.angle_alpha   90.00
_cell.angle_beta   90.00
_cell.angle_gamma   90.00
#
_symmetry.space_group_name_H-M   'P 1'
#
loop_
_entity.id
_entity.type
_entity.pdbx_description
1 polymer ?
#
loop_
_entity_poly.entity_id
_entity_poly.type
_entity_poly.pdbx_seq_one_letter_code
_entity_poly.pdbx_strand_id
1 'polypeptide(L)' 'FETSRPTSHADPVYVDSGVVHYAVTNMPGAVPRTATLALNNATLPHVLSLARLGWRQAVQRDPHLRNGVNVSAGEIR' A
#
# COMPACT_ATOMS: atom_id res chain seq x y z
N PHE A 1 13.18 -12.77 7.96
CA PHE A 1 14.54 -12.39 8.37
C PHE A 1 14.48 -11.89 9.79
N GLU A 2 15.12 -12.59 10.71
CA GLU A 2 15.09 -12.30 12.16
C GLU A 2 15.81 -10.99 12.51
N THR A 3 16.87 -10.64 11.76
CA THR A 3 17.70 -9.44 11.98
C THR A 3 17.28 -8.22 11.14
N SER A 4 16.23 -8.34 10.32
CA SER A 4 15.73 -7.23 9.50
C SER A 4 15.00 -6.18 10.34
N ARG A 5 15.51 -4.95 10.32
CA ARG A 5 14.86 -3.76 10.89
C ARG A 5 14.64 -2.71 9.80
N PRO A 6 13.53 -1.94 9.85
CA PRO A 6 13.26 -0.89 8.87
C PRO A 6 14.43 0.09 8.71
N THR A 7 14.79 0.39 7.47
CA THR A 7 15.74 1.46 7.13
C THR A 7 15.04 2.58 6.34
N SER A 8 15.76 3.68 6.11
CA SER A 8 15.24 4.85 5.38
C SER A 8 16.02 5.07 4.09
N HIS A 9 15.50 5.89 3.17
CA HIS A 9 16.27 6.26 1.98
C HIS A 9 17.56 7.03 2.30
N ALA A 10 17.62 7.75 3.44
CA ALA A 10 18.79 8.51 3.87
C ALA A 10 19.88 7.63 4.51
N ASP A 11 19.46 6.56 5.20
CA ASP A 11 20.34 5.56 5.79
C ASP A 11 19.82 4.17 5.40
N PRO A 12 20.16 3.68 4.19
CA PRO A 12 19.45 2.55 3.56
C PRO A 12 19.98 1.18 3.95
N VAL A 13 21.21 1.10 4.47
CA VAL A 13 21.92 -0.15 4.75
C VAL A 13 22.52 -0.18 6.14
N TYR A 14 22.57 -1.36 6.73
CA TYR A 14 23.38 -1.63 7.91
C TYR A 14 24.02 -3.03 7.80
N VAL A 15 25.05 -3.27 8.60
CA VAL A 15 25.68 -4.60 8.70
C VAL A 15 25.27 -5.26 10.01
N ASP A 16 24.81 -6.50 9.94
CA ASP A 16 24.53 -7.35 11.09
C ASP A 16 25.08 -8.75 10.82
N SER A 17 25.85 -9.30 11.76
CA SER A 17 26.46 -10.63 11.61
C SER A 17 27.30 -10.79 10.32
N GLY A 18 27.93 -9.71 9.85
CA GLY A 18 28.71 -9.67 8.61
C GLY A 18 27.88 -9.61 7.32
N VAL A 19 26.55 -9.54 7.41
CA VAL A 19 25.62 -9.45 6.27
C VAL A 19 25.13 -8.02 6.12
N VAL A 20 25.10 -7.52 4.88
CA VAL A 20 24.50 -6.21 4.55
C VAL A 20 22.99 -6.37 4.44
N HIS A 21 22.27 -5.60 5.25
CA HIS A 21 20.82 -5.52 5.22
C HIS A 21 20.37 -4.26 4.48
N TYR A 22 19.51 -4.43 3.47
CA TYR A 22 18.78 -3.34 2.83
C TYR A 22 17.28 -3.56 3.06
N ALA A 23 16.65 -2.72 3.88
CA ALA A 23 15.28 -2.91 4.35
C ALA A 23 14.48 -1.59 4.32
N VAL A 24 14.69 -0.80 3.27
CA VAL A 24 14.05 0.51 3.13
C VAL A 24 12.55 0.35 2.99
N THR A 25 11.80 1.01 3.86
CA THR A 25 10.34 1.05 3.74
C THR A 25 9.91 1.99 2.62
N ASN A 26 8.75 1.74 2.01
CA ASN A 26 8.25 2.56 0.91
C ASN A 26 9.27 2.74 -0.24
N MET A 27 9.89 1.64 -0.67
CA MET A 27 10.81 1.63 -1.82
C MET A 27 10.24 2.28 -3.10
N PRO A 28 8.95 2.12 -3.45
CA PRO A 28 8.37 2.80 -4.61
C PRO A 28 8.49 4.34 -4.55
N GLY A 29 8.62 4.91 -3.35
CA GLY A 29 8.85 6.34 -3.14
C GLY A 29 10.13 6.88 -3.78
N ALA A 30 11.15 6.05 -4.03
CA ALA A 30 12.36 6.46 -4.75
C ALA A 30 12.12 6.71 -6.25
N VAL A 31 11.05 6.15 -6.81
CA VAL A 31 10.70 6.26 -8.24
C VAL A 31 9.28 6.81 -8.41
N PRO A 32 9.01 8.04 -7.90
CA PRO A 32 7.65 8.52 -7.68
C PRO A 32 6.84 8.64 -8.97
N ARG A 33 7.45 9.04 -10.09
CA ARG A 33 6.75 9.15 -11.39
C ARG A 33 6.21 7.79 -11.84
N THR A 34 7.04 6.77 -11.82
CA THR A 34 6.66 5.41 -12.24
C THR A 34 5.67 4.79 -11.27
N ALA A 35 5.96 4.88 -9.96
CA ALA A 35 5.09 4.33 -8.92
C ALA A 35 3.70 4.97 -8.92
N THR A 36 3.60 6.30 -9.08
CA THR A 36 2.31 7.01 -9.12
C THR A 36 1.47 6.56 -10.31
N LEU A 37 2.05 6.48 -11.51
CA LEU A 37 1.33 6.03 -12.69
C LEU A 37 0.86 4.57 -12.53
N ALA A 38 1.71 3.70 -12.01
CA ALA A 38 1.35 2.30 -11.75
C ALA A 38 0.21 2.17 -10.72
N LEU A 39 0.32 2.88 -9.60
CA LEU A 39 -0.69 2.88 -8.53
C LEU A 39 -2.03 3.43 -9.03
N ASN A 40 -2.01 4.56 -9.74
CA ASN A 40 -3.23 5.16 -10.29
C ASN A 40 -3.90 4.22 -11.30
N ASN A 41 -3.15 3.58 -12.19
CA ASN A 41 -3.72 2.65 -13.16
C ASN A 41 -4.43 1.46 -12.46
N ALA A 42 -3.90 0.98 -11.34
CA ALA A 42 -4.52 -0.09 -10.57
C ALA A 42 -5.74 0.39 -9.74
N THR A 43 -5.68 1.60 -9.18
CA THR A 43 -6.67 2.09 -8.21
C THR A 43 -7.81 2.90 -8.82
N LEU A 44 -7.58 3.53 -9.98
CA LEU A 44 -8.54 4.43 -10.62
C LEU A 44 -9.93 3.81 -10.85
N PRO A 45 -10.08 2.55 -11.30
CA PRO A 45 -11.39 1.94 -11.45
C PRO A 45 -12.19 1.89 -10.14
N HIS A 46 -11.53 1.57 -9.02
CA HIS A 46 -12.16 1.53 -7.70
C HIS A 46 -12.54 2.93 -7.22
N VAL A 47 -11.68 3.93 -7.43
CA VAL A 47 -11.97 5.33 -7.08
C VAL A 47 -13.19 5.85 -7.85
N LEU A 48 -13.28 5.56 -9.16
CA LEU A 48 -14.44 5.96 -9.97
C LEU A 48 -15.73 5.24 -9.54
N SER A 49 -15.64 3.96 -9.17
CA SER A 49 -16.78 3.20 -8.63
C SER A 49 -17.30 3.82 -7.33
N LEU A 50 -16.40 4.14 -6.40
CA LEU A 50 -16.73 4.81 -5.14
C LEU A 50 -17.36 6.19 -5.39
N ALA A 51 -16.79 6.98 -6.29
CA ALA A 51 -17.31 8.32 -6.61
C ALA A 51 -18.71 8.29 -7.23
N ARG A 52 -19.02 7.30 -8.05
CA ARG A 52 -20.32 7.19 -8.75
C ARG A 52 -21.42 6.57 -7.89
N LEU A 53 -21.08 5.57 -7.08
CA LEU A 53 -22.07 4.73 -6.38
C LEU A 53 -22.12 4.99 -4.87
N GLY A 54 -21.13 5.70 -4.33
CA GLY A 54 -20.88 5.72 -2.90
C GLY A 54 -20.32 4.39 -2.38
N TRP A 55 -19.74 4.41 -1.18
CA TRP A 55 -18.99 3.25 -0.67
C TRP A 55 -19.86 2.01 -0.45
N ARG A 56 -21.07 2.15 0.11
CA ARG A 56 -21.94 1.02 0.45
C ARG A 56 -22.30 0.17 -0.77
N GLN A 57 -22.72 0.83 -1.85
CA GLN A 57 -23.10 0.14 -3.07
C GLN A 57 -21.87 -0.37 -3.84
N ALA A 58 -20.77 0.39 -3.83
CA ALA A 58 -19.53 -0.03 -4.49
C ALA A 58 -18.97 -1.33 -3.88
N VAL A 59 -18.88 -1.43 -2.55
CA VAL A 59 -18.36 -2.65 -1.88
C VAL A 59 -19.33 -3.83 -1.95
N GLN A 60 -20.64 -3.60 -2.10
CA GLN A 60 -21.60 -4.68 -2.35
C GLN A 60 -21.43 -5.29 -3.74
N ARG A 61 -21.06 -4.47 -4.73
CA ARG A 61 -20.90 -4.87 -6.14
C ARG A 61 -19.52 -5.43 -6.46
N ASP A 62 -18.47 -4.95 -5.78
CA ASP A 62 -17.08 -5.34 -6.02
C ASP A 62 -16.51 -6.07 -4.79
N PRO A 63 -16.40 -7.42 -4.84
CA PRO A 63 -15.78 -8.21 -3.77
C PRO A 63 -14.33 -7.81 -3.46
N HIS A 64 -13.56 -7.34 -4.45
CA HIS A 64 -12.18 -6.91 -4.22
C HIS A 64 -12.14 -5.63 -3.37
N LEU A 65 -13.02 -4.68 -3.67
CA LEU A 65 -13.15 -3.46 -2.87
C LEU A 65 -13.69 -3.76 -1.46
N ARG A 66 -14.63 -4.72 -1.34
CA ARG A 66 -15.15 -5.18 -0.05
C ARG A 66 -14.06 -5.73 0.86
N ASN A 67 -13.14 -6.52 0.30
CA ASN A 67 -12.02 -7.10 1.05
C ASN A 67 -11.04 -6.03 1.55
N GLY A 68 -11.07 -4.82 0.99
CA GLY A 68 -10.27 -3.68 1.45
C GLY A 68 -10.90 -2.85 2.56
N VAL A 69 -12.14 -3.15 2.98
CA VAL A 69 -12.79 -2.41 4.08
C VAL A 69 -12.15 -2.81 5.40
N ASN A 70 -11.55 -1.82 6.08
CA ASN A 70 -10.93 -2.04 7.40
C ASN A 70 -11.88 -1.65 8.55
N VAL A 71 -12.63 -0.56 8.40
CA VAL A 71 -13.52 -0.02 9.43
C VAL A 71 -14.82 0.49 8.79
N SER A 72 -15.96 0.20 9.42
CA SER A 72 -17.27 0.73 9.01
C SER A 72 -18.20 0.85 10.21
N ALA A 73 -18.91 1.98 10.34
CA ALA A 73 -19.92 2.18 11.38
C ALA A 73 -19.44 1.94 12.83
N GLY A 74 -18.16 2.20 13.12
CA GLY A 74 -17.57 1.98 14.44
C GLY A 74 -17.03 0.56 14.68
N GLU A 75 -17.16 -0.33 13.70
CA GLU A 75 -16.68 -1.71 13.77
C GLU A 75 -15.47 -1.94 12.87
N ILE A 76 -14.49 -2.70 13.38
CA ILE A 76 -13.38 -3.26 12.60
C ILE A 76 -13.92 -4.49 11.83
N ARG A 77 -13.57 -4.61 10.55
CA ARG A 77 -14.05 -5.67 9.64
C ARG A 77 -13.07 -6.82 9.49
#